data_AF-A0A4Y1MSH1-F1
#
_entry.id   AF-A0A4Y1MSH1-F1
#
_cell.length_a   1.000
_cell.length_b   1.000
_cell.length_c   1.000
_cell.angle_alpha   90.00
_cell.angle_beta   90.00
_cell.angle_gamma   90.00
#
_symmetry.space_group_name_H-M   'P 1'
#
loop_
_entity.id
_entity.type
_entity.pdbx_description
1 polymer ?
#
loop_
_entity_poly.entity_id
_entity_poly.type
_entity_poly.pdbx_seq_one_letter_code
_entity_poly.pdbx_strand_id
1 'polypeptide(L)'
;MMLPPPHPRRKPTIWHRGRIRGLPALSLLALLATGALAAPLLPFPVQAAEGSILRSQQDTPALRQARTRLPALEAALGRSAQGPGPRGMVQRRMEKQRQIARDEARARGVALPAAKLAGAGVAGGLLAGTARPALWSELPGWESDAVGEAMPAVLASCRAVNAGAPDAWRRSCDALSQAWRNLPPVPARASGARLREARQLRDARLRDALEENFIPTPVGEGLLTGYYEPVLRGSRIRVGDFQTPLHAPPSEHVQLGQGDGQRPLHGQMMDGKLQPLPDRAAIQNGALDGRGLELVWVDDPVEAFFLQIQGSGRVVLPDGKMLRLGYAGQNGQPYRSIGRSLIDRGDVAPENMSADAIRRWMTKVGYDRTAALMAENPSYIFFRVNQGLRPDQGPPGAMGIPLTPERSIAVDPSVVPLGAPVFVAGGNIRRLVAAQDTGGAIRGPGRGDLFRGWGPEAGKRAGNLREPVRMWVLMPRANALVADGSR
;
A
#
# COMPACT_ATOMS: atom_id res chain seq x y z
N MET A 1 75.17 -33.37 35.18
CA MET A 1 74.59 -32.03 34.94
C MET A 1 73.94 -32.05 33.57
N MET A 2 72.62 -31.80 33.55
CA MET A 2 71.68 -31.42 32.47
C MET A 2 71.62 -32.15 31.11
N LEU A 3 70.37 -32.47 30.77
CA LEU A 3 69.83 -33.22 29.64
C LEU A 3 69.22 -32.31 28.54
N PRO A 4 69.01 -32.84 27.31
CA PRO A 4 68.24 -32.21 26.22
C PRO A 4 66.91 -33.00 25.92
N PRO A 5 66.30 -32.98 24.70
CA PRO A 5 65.29 -32.05 24.13
C PRO A 5 63.92 -32.76 23.78
N PRO A 6 63.22 -32.58 22.62
CA PRO A 6 62.23 -31.54 22.23
C PRO A 6 60.80 -32.01 21.74
N HIS A 7 59.87 -31.03 21.59
CA HIS A 7 58.60 -30.93 20.77
C HIS A 7 57.43 -31.95 20.96
N PRO A 8 56.15 -31.75 20.49
CA PRO A 8 55.52 -30.79 19.53
C PRO A 8 54.07 -30.25 19.89
N ARG A 9 53.34 -29.67 18.91
CA ARG A 9 51.96 -29.09 18.93
C ARG A 9 50.81 -30.11 18.77
N ARG A 10 49.61 -29.90 19.39
CA ARG A 10 48.22 -29.81 18.79
C ARG A 10 47.01 -30.26 19.68
N LYS A 11 45.98 -29.37 19.73
CA LYS A 11 44.49 -29.54 19.74
C LYS A 11 43.72 -30.22 20.94
N PRO A 12 42.36 -30.44 20.89
CA PRO A 12 41.38 -29.89 21.87
C PRO A 12 40.57 -30.99 22.61
N THR A 13 39.74 -30.62 23.59
CA THR A 13 38.98 -31.59 24.41
C THR A 13 37.49 -31.64 24.07
N ILE A 14 37.04 -32.83 23.68
CA ILE A 14 35.65 -33.31 23.61
C ILE A 14 35.41 -34.15 24.88
N TRP A 15 34.21 -34.07 25.49
CA TRP A 15 33.77 -34.99 26.56
C TRP A 15 32.54 -35.79 26.13
N HIS A 16 32.58 -37.11 26.32
CA HIS A 16 31.50 -38.07 26.09
C HIS A 16 31.09 -38.81 27.37
N ARG A 17 29.77 -39.03 27.48
CA ARG A 17 28.95 -40.02 28.23
C ARG A 17 29.60 -41.02 29.20
N GLY A 18 28.99 -41.12 30.39
CA GLY A 18 29.07 -42.28 31.30
C GLY A 18 27.79 -43.12 31.31
N ARG A 19 27.95 -44.45 31.42
CA ARG A 19 26.94 -45.51 31.59
C ARG A 19 26.90 -45.93 33.07
N ILE A 20 25.72 -46.23 33.62
CA ILE A 20 25.56 -47.02 34.86
C ILE A 20 24.44 -48.06 34.65
N ARG A 21 24.68 -49.29 35.12
CA ARG A 21 23.78 -50.46 35.15
C ARG A 21 23.11 -50.58 36.53
N GLY A 22 21.88 -51.10 36.59
CA GLY A 22 21.27 -51.65 37.82
C GLY A 22 19.75 -51.82 37.71
N LEU A 23 19.27 -53.07 37.66
CA LEU A 23 17.87 -53.54 37.78
C LEU A 23 17.62 -54.01 39.24
N PRO A 24 16.37 -54.08 39.77
CA PRO A 24 15.49 -55.23 39.51
C PRO A 24 13.96 -54.97 39.40
N ALA A 25 13.33 -55.81 38.56
CA ALA A 25 12.03 -56.50 38.59
C ALA A 25 10.81 -55.96 39.38
N LEU A 26 9.65 -55.89 38.69
CA LEU A 26 8.40 -56.64 38.97
C LEU A 26 7.29 -56.36 37.92
N SER A 27 6.80 -57.43 37.25
CA SER A 27 5.39 -57.79 36.91
C SER A 27 4.47 -56.79 36.15
N LEU A 28 3.57 -57.11 35.20
CA LEU A 28 3.11 -58.33 34.49
C LEU A 28 2.15 -57.88 33.33
N LEU A 29 2.00 -58.70 32.27
CA LEU A 29 0.89 -58.83 31.27
C LEU A 29 0.59 -57.72 30.23
N ALA A 30 0.83 -57.95 28.93
CA ALA A 30 -0.06 -58.53 27.88
C ALA A 30 -1.15 -57.55 27.36
N LEU A 31 -1.22 -57.19 26.06
CA LEU A 31 -1.71 -58.03 24.96
C LEU A 31 -1.21 -57.57 23.56
N LEU A 32 -1.18 -58.53 22.64
CA LEU A 32 -0.80 -58.52 21.22
C LEU A 32 -1.91 -58.00 20.27
N ALA A 33 -1.49 -57.45 19.11
CA ALA A 33 -1.99 -57.78 17.75
C ALA A 33 -1.28 -56.86 16.71
N THR A 34 -0.30 -57.33 15.91
CA THR A 34 -0.43 -57.82 14.51
C THR A 34 -1.43 -57.04 13.65
N GLY A 35 -1.16 -56.51 12.46
CA GLY A 35 -0.08 -56.68 11.49
C GLY A 35 -0.68 -56.59 10.07
N ALA A 36 -0.09 -55.72 9.23
CA ALA A 36 -0.06 -55.71 7.76
C ALA A 36 -1.36 -55.65 6.91
N LEU A 37 -1.42 -54.69 5.97
CA LEU A 37 -1.18 -54.90 4.52
C LEU A 37 -1.50 -53.63 3.71
N ALA A 38 -0.75 -53.43 2.64
CA ALA A 38 -0.82 -52.32 1.69
C ALA A 38 -1.37 -52.77 0.33
N ALA A 39 -2.16 -51.92 -0.34
CA ALA A 39 -2.18 -51.73 -1.81
C ALA A 39 -3.12 -50.55 -2.22
N PRO A 40 -2.90 -49.89 -3.37
CA PRO A 40 -3.50 -48.59 -3.72
C PRO A 40 -4.59 -48.68 -4.82
N LEU A 41 -5.41 -47.63 -4.97
CA LEU A 41 -6.36 -47.49 -6.10
C LEU A 41 -6.30 -46.08 -6.73
N LEU A 42 -6.29 -46.07 -8.07
CA LEU A 42 -6.29 -44.95 -9.01
C LEU A 42 -7.73 -44.40 -9.27
N PRO A 43 -7.89 -43.27 -10.00
CA PRO A 43 -9.09 -42.43 -9.99
C PRO A 43 -10.06 -42.68 -11.17
N PHE A 44 -11.33 -42.29 -11.02
CA PHE A 44 -12.32 -42.21 -12.09
C PHE A 44 -12.80 -40.76 -12.35
N PRO A 45 -13.11 -40.38 -13.60
CA PRO A 45 -13.55 -39.04 -14.00
C PRO A 45 -15.09 -38.92 -14.05
N VAL A 46 -15.60 -37.69 -14.01
CA VAL A 46 -17.02 -37.36 -14.25
C VAL A 46 -17.14 -36.53 -15.52
N GLN A 47 -18.01 -36.99 -16.42
CA GLN A 47 -18.40 -36.32 -17.67
C GLN A 47 -19.92 -36.05 -17.64
N ALA A 48 -20.30 -34.98 -18.33
CA ALA A 48 -21.60 -34.30 -18.31
C ALA A 48 -22.80 -35.09 -18.87
N ALA A 49 -24.01 -34.70 -18.46
CA ALA A 49 -25.23 -34.83 -19.27
C ALA A 49 -26.28 -33.78 -18.87
N GLU A 50 -26.78 -33.05 -19.87
CA GLU A 50 -27.95 -32.17 -19.87
C GLU A 50 -29.25 -32.99 -19.87
N GLY A 51 -30.37 -32.41 -19.44
CA GLY A 51 -31.70 -33.00 -19.65
C GLY A 51 -32.82 -32.40 -18.80
N SER A 52 -33.65 -31.59 -19.45
CA SER A 52 -34.89 -30.97 -18.97
C SER A 52 -35.99 -31.97 -18.60
N ILE A 53 -36.89 -31.63 -17.66
CA ILE A 53 -38.30 -32.07 -17.63
C ILE A 53 -39.16 -31.07 -16.82
N LEU A 54 -40.30 -30.72 -17.41
CA LEU A 54 -41.39 -29.88 -16.92
C LEU A 54 -42.33 -30.64 -15.95
N ARG A 55 -42.79 -29.91 -14.94
CA ARG A 55 -44.10 -29.95 -14.23
C ARG A 55 -44.78 -31.30 -13.91
N SER A 56 -44.92 -31.57 -12.61
CA SER A 56 -46.21 -31.93 -12.02
C SER A 56 -46.32 -31.32 -10.62
N GLN A 57 -47.28 -30.40 -10.42
CA GLN A 57 -47.59 -29.82 -9.12
C GLN A 57 -48.49 -30.76 -8.33
N GLN A 58 -48.15 -31.01 -7.06
CA GLN A 58 -49.08 -31.53 -6.06
C GLN A 58 -49.18 -30.50 -4.93
N ASP A 59 -50.39 -29.97 -4.77
CA ASP A 59 -50.79 -29.01 -3.74
C ASP A 59 -50.77 -29.67 -2.36
N THR A 60 -49.78 -29.34 -1.54
CA THR A 60 -49.73 -29.79 -0.14
C THR A 60 -50.48 -28.81 0.80
N PRO A 61 -51.07 -29.30 1.90
CA PRO A 61 -51.82 -28.48 2.87
C PRO A 61 -51.03 -27.29 3.44
N ALA A 62 -49.70 -27.38 3.46
CA ALA A 62 -48.80 -26.31 3.90
C ALA A 62 -48.82 -25.07 2.97
N LEU A 63 -49.06 -25.26 1.66
CA LEU A 63 -49.16 -24.16 0.70
C LEU A 63 -50.51 -23.42 0.77
N ARG A 64 -51.55 -24.05 1.30
CA ARG A 64 -52.85 -23.41 1.59
C ARG A 64 -52.82 -22.52 2.84
N GLN A 65 -52.02 -22.85 3.86
CA GLN A 65 -51.83 -21.98 5.04
C GLN A 65 -50.90 -20.79 4.78
N ALA A 66 -50.01 -20.86 3.80
CA ALA A 66 -49.17 -19.73 3.41
C ALA A 66 -49.93 -18.65 2.62
N ARG A 67 -50.91 -19.04 1.79
CA ARG A 67 -51.71 -18.12 0.96
C ARG A 67 -52.77 -17.31 1.73
N THR A 68 -53.18 -17.73 2.92
CA THR A 68 -54.14 -16.98 3.75
C THR A 68 -53.50 -15.92 4.64
N ARG A 69 -52.15 -15.86 4.72
CA ARG A 69 -51.42 -14.89 5.55
C ARG A 69 -50.74 -13.76 4.75
N LEU A 70 -50.71 -13.83 3.42
CA LEU A 70 -50.13 -12.78 2.58
C LEU A 70 -50.87 -11.42 2.65
N PRO A 71 -52.22 -11.35 2.66
CA PRO A 71 -52.91 -10.06 2.71
C PRO A 71 -52.75 -9.32 4.05
N ALA A 72 -52.42 -10.04 5.14
CA ALA A 72 -52.18 -9.46 6.46
C ALA A 72 -50.74 -8.95 6.63
N LEU A 73 -49.77 -9.52 5.91
CA LEU A 73 -48.37 -9.07 5.94
C LEU A 73 -48.15 -7.82 5.06
N GLU A 74 -48.86 -7.71 3.94
CA GLU A 74 -48.84 -6.50 3.08
C GLU A 74 -49.54 -5.30 3.76
N ALA A 75 -50.57 -5.53 4.58
CA ALA A 75 -51.23 -4.49 5.37
C ALA A 75 -50.38 -3.98 6.55
N ALA A 76 -49.47 -4.80 7.09
CA ALA A 76 -48.54 -4.41 8.17
C ALA A 76 -47.29 -3.67 7.66
N LEU A 77 -46.90 -3.87 6.40
CA LEU A 77 -45.81 -3.13 5.75
C LEU A 77 -46.27 -1.83 5.07
N GLY A 78 -47.58 -1.65 4.86
CA GLY A 78 -48.18 -0.45 4.29
C GLY A 78 -48.53 0.67 5.29
N ARG A 79 -48.29 0.50 6.59
CA ARG A 79 -48.61 1.49 7.65
C ARG A 79 -47.43 1.78 8.59
N SER A 80 -46.27 2.12 8.03
CA SER A 80 -45.24 2.89 8.76
C SER A 80 -44.27 3.58 7.78
N ALA A 81 -44.84 4.36 6.86
CA ALA A 81 -44.09 5.17 5.90
C ALA A 81 -44.64 6.59 5.86
N GLN A 82 -44.60 7.28 6.99
CA GLN A 82 -44.65 8.75 7.03
C GLN A 82 -43.56 9.28 7.96
N GLY A 83 -42.32 9.04 7.54
CA GLY A 83 -41.12 9.71 8.04
C GLY A 83 -40.18 9.93 6.86
N PRO A 84 -39.47 11.06 6.76
CA PRO A 84 -38.63 11.34 5.60
C PRO A 84 -37.51 10.30 5.54
N GLY A 85 -37.41 9.57 4.43
CA GLY A 85 -36.34 8.59 4.20
C GLY A 85 -34.93 9.21 4.26
N PRO A 86 -33.86 8.39 4.23
CA PRO A 86 -32.48 8.82 4.49
C PRO A 86 -31.99 10.00 3.63
N ARG A 87 -32.52 10.16 2.41
CA ARG A 87 -32.27 11.36 1.57
C ARG A 87 -32.92 12.63 2.13
N GLY A 88 -34.12 12.53 2.69
CA GLY A 88 -34.85 13.65 3.31
C GLY A 88 -34.25 14.10 4.65
N MET A 89 -33.64 13.19 5.41
CA MET A 89 -32.86 13.55 6.61
C MET A 89 -31.58 14.32 6.28
N VAL A 90 -30.86 13.91 5.23
CA VAL A 90 -29.66 14.62 4.74
C VAL A 90 -30.04 16.01 4.22
N GLN A 91 -31.14 16.11 3.47
CA GLN A 91 -31.61 17.38 2.93
C GLN A 91 -32.11 18.34 4.01
N ARG A 92 -32.84 17.86 5.03
CA ARG A 92 -33.22 18.67 6.21
C ARG A 92 -32.01 19.08 7.04
N ARG A 93 -30.97 18.24 7.14
CA ARG A 93 -29.72 18.58 7.83
C ARG A 93 -28.94 19.68 7.09
N MET A 94 -28.92 19.62 5.75
CA MET A 94 -28.34 20.69 4.92
C MET A 94 -29.16 21.99 4.97
N GLU A 95 -30.50 21.90 4.97
CA GLU A 95 -31.38 23.07 5.11
C GLU A 95 -31.19 23.73 6.49
N LYS A 96 -31.11 22.93 7.57
CA LYS A 96 -30.85 23.42 8.93
C LYS A 96 -29.46 24.05 9.05
N GLN A 97 -28.43 23.50 8.39
CA GLN A 97 -27.09 24.11 8.35
C GLN A 97 -27.05 25.41 7.53
N ARG A 98 -27.80 25.48 6.42
CA ARG A 98 -27.95 26.73 5.65
C ARG A 98 -28.70 27.80 6.43
N GLN A 99 -29.70 27.41 7.23
CA GLN A 99 -30.44 28.33 8.09
C GLN A 99 -29.55 28.85 9.23
N ILE A 100 -28.79 27.98 9.90
CA ILE A 100 -27.80 28.39 10.91
C ILE A 100 -26.77 29.36 10.31
N ALA A 101 -26.26 29.09 9.11
CA ALA A 101 -25.31 29.98 8.44
C ALA A 101 -25.93 31.35 8.06
N ARG A 102 -27.22 31.38 7.69
CA ARG A 102 -27.95 32.64 7.42
C ARG A 102 -28.19 33.44 8.71
N ASP A 103 -28.55 32.75 9.80
CA ASP A 103 -28.80 33.39 11.09
C ASP A 103 -27.50 33.92 11.71
N GLU A 104 -26.37 33.21 11.54
CA GLU A 104 -25.03 33.69 11.92
C GLU A 104 -24.54 34.87 11.07
N ALA A 105 -24.83 34.88 9.76
CA ALA A 105 -24.51 36.00 8.88
C ALA A 105 -25.34 37.26 9.23
N ARG A 106 -26.60 37.07 9.64
CA ARG A 106 -27.49 38.15 10.09
C ARG A 106 -27.07 38.72 11.45
N ALA A 107 -26.55 37.89 12.35
CA ALA A 107 -26.02 38.30 13.65
C ALA A 107 -24.70 39.10 13.56
N ARG A 108 -23.97 38.99 12.44
CA ARG A 108 -22.67 39.68 12.24
C ARG A 108 -22.72 40.93 11.36
N GLY A 109 -23.88 41.31 10.83
CA GLY A 109 -24.04 42.57 10.09
C GLY A 109 -23.17 42.72 8.84
N VAL A 110 -22.82 41.62 8.16
CA VAL A 110 -22.02 41.64 6.93
C VAL A 110 -22.87 41.17 5.74
N ALA A 111 -23.10 42.06 4.78
CA ALA A 111 -23.71 41.72 3.50
C ALA A 111 -22.74 40.88 2.65
N LEU A 112 -23.14 39.68 2.23
CA LEU A 112 -22.41 38.83 1.28
C LEU A 112 -22.81 39.19 -0.15
N PRO A 113 -21.86 39.45 -1.08
CA PRO A 113 -22.19 39.54 -2.49
C PRO A 113 -22.49 38.14 -3.05
N ALA A 114 -23.47 38.04 -3.94
CA ALA A 114 -23.83 36.81 -4.63
C ALA A 114 -22.70 36.34 -5.57
N ALA A 115 -21.88 35.39 -5.11
CA ALA A 115 -20.89 34.73 -5.95
C ALA A 115 -21.57 33.61 -6.78
N LYS A 116 -21.52 33.77 -8.10
CA LYS A 116 -21.85 32.74 -9.09
C LYS A 116 -21.03 31.47 -8.81
N LEU A 117 -21.71 30.33 -8.75
CA LEU A 117 -21.10 29.00 -8.85
C LEU A 117 -20.45 28.85 -10.24
N ALA A 118 -19.18 29.21 -10.34
CA ALA A 118 -18.31 28.76 -11.40
C ALA A 118 -17.67 27.43 -10.97
N GLY A 119 -17.82 26.39 -11.80
CA GLY A 119 -17.28 25.07 -11.56
C GLY A 119 -15.78 25.13 -11.27
N ALA A 120 -15.37 24.44 -10.20
CA ALA A 120 -13.98 24.30 -9.84
C ALA A 120 -13.25 23.51 -10.94
N GLY A 121 -12.60 24.27 -11.83
CA GLY A 121 -11.61 23.73 -12.73
C GLY A 121 -10.44 23.16 -11.93
N VAL A 122 -9.97 22.00 -12.38
CA VAL A 122 -8.60 21.54 -12.15
C VAL A 122 -7.68 22.53 -12.86
N ALA A 123 -7.47 23.68 -12.23
CA ALA A 123 -6.46 24.63 -12.65
C ALA A 123 -5.10 24.03 -12.28
N GLY A 124 -4.25 23.85 -13.30
CA GLY A 124 -2.90 23.36 -13.15
C GLY A 124 -2.13 24.16 -12.10
N GLY A 125 -1.88 23.52 -10.96
CA GLY A 125 -0.91 23.97 -9.98
C GLY A 125 0.49 23.74 -10.50
N LEU A 126 1.01 24.75 -11.19
CA LEU A 126 2.41 25.09 -11.46
C LEU A 126 3.42 23.95 -11.78
N LEU A 127 3.56 23.68 -13.09
CA LEU A 127 4.87 23.72 -13.75
C LEU A 127 5.08 25.06 -14.50
N ALA A 128 4.45 26.14 -14.02
CA ALA A 128 4.68 27.50 -14.48
C ALA A 128 5.97 28.02 -13.83
N GLY A 129 7.10 27.52 -14.32
CA GLY A 129 8.44 27.89 -13.85
C GLY A 129 9.51 27.26 -14.73
N THR A 130 9.88 27.96 -15.82
CA THR A 130 11.18 27.96 -16.52
C THR A 130 11.80 26.66 -17.06
N ALA A 131 11.28 25.46 -16.80
CA ALA A 131 11.84 24.23 -17.36
C ALA A 131 11.41 24.04 -18.82
N ARG A 132 12.35 24.25 -19.76
CA ARG A 132 12.16 23.89 -21.17
C ARG A 132 11.87 22.37 -21.24
N PRO A 133 10.87 21.93 -22.03
CA PRO A 133 10.72 20.54 -22.42
C PRO A 133 12.04 19.89 -22.84
N ALA A 134 12.33 18.71 -22.30
CA ALA A 134 13.49 17.93 -22.69
C ALA A 134 13.23 17.26 -24.06
N LEU A 135 14.33 16.90 -24.74
CA LEU A 135 14.26 15.95 -25.84
C LEU A 135 14.30 14.52 -25.29
N TRP A 136 13.71 13.55 -25.99
CA TRP A 136 13.79 12.14 -25.59
C TRP A 136 15.23 11.62 -25.55
N SER A 137 16.10 12.14 -26.42
CA SER A 137 17.54 11.87 -26.41
C SER A 137 18.26 12.37 -25.15
N GLU A 138 17.66 13.27 -24.38
CA GLU A 138 18.20 13.77 -23.11
C GLU A 138 17.85 12.86 -21.92
N LEU A 139 16.99 11.84 -22.10
CA LEU A 139 16.61 10.87 -21.07
C LEU A 139 17.58 9.67 -21.11
N PRO A 140 18.53 9.55 -20.16
CA PRO A 140 19.59 8.54 -20.25
C PRO A 140 19.01 7.12 -20.15
N GLY A 141 19.23 6.32 -21.20
CA GLY A 141 18.76 4.94 -21.25
C GLY A 141 17.29 4.76 -21.59
N TRP A 142 16.60 5.80 -22.07
CA TRP A 142 15.22 5.72 -22.55
C TRP A 142 14.98 4.56 -23.52
N GLU A 143 15.83 4.43 -24.54
CA GLU A 143 15.77 3.37 -25.56
C GLU A 143 15.92 1.95 -25.00
N SER A 144 16.52 1.83 -23.81
CA SER A 144 16.85 0.55 -23.18
C SER A 144 15.87 0.11 -22.10
N ASP A 145 14.96 0.98 -21.65
CA ASP A 145 13.97 0.60 -20.64
C ASP A 145 12.93 -0.38 -21.22
N ALA A 146 12.58 -1.38 -20.41
CA ALA A 146 11.47 -2.29 -20.68
C ALA A 146 10.14 -1.61 -20.34
N VAL A 147 9.76 -0.59 -21.11
CA VAL A 147 8.57 0.26 -20.83
C VAL A 147 7.27 -0.55 -20.75
N GLY A 148 7.19 -1.71 -21.41
CA GLY A 148 6.06 -2.63 -21.32
C GLY A 148 5.80 -3.16 -19.92
N GLU A 149 6.80 -3.22 -19.04
CA GLU A 149 6.64 -3.58 -17.63
C GLU A 149 6.01 -2.44 -16.82
N ALA A 150 6.19 -1.18 -17.23
CA ALA A 150 5.59 -0.01 -16.59
C ALA A 150 4.12 0.19 -16.98
N MET A 151 3.73 -0.26 -18.17
CA MET A 151 2.40 0.02 -18.74
C MET A 151 1.22 -0.43 -17.88
N PRO A 152 1.21 -1.59 -17.21
CA PRO A 152 0.11 -1.95 -16.31
C PRO A 152 -0.14 -0.89 -15.21
N ALA A 153 0.93 -0.32 -14.65
CA ALA A 153 0.85 0.74 -13.66
C ALA A 153 0.36 2.05 -14.30
N VAL A 154 0.98 2.48 -15.41
CA VAL A 154 0.60 3.70 -16.13
C VAL A 154 -0.87 3.67 -16.58
N LEU A 155 -1.35 2.56 -17.13
CA LEU A 155 -2.74 2.41 -17.56
C LEU A 155 -3.73 2.32 -16.39
N ALA A 156 -3.31 1.78 -15.23
CA ALA A 156 -4.10 1.86 -14.01
C ALA A 156 -4.25 3.32 -13.55
N SER A 157 -3.18 4.11 -13.60
CA SER A 157 -3.21 5.54 -13.33
C SER A 157 -4.13 6.29 -14.29
N CYS A 158 -4.01 6.05 -15.60
CA CYS A 158 -4.87 6.66 -16.61
C CYS A 158 -6.37 6.46 -16.32
N ARG A 159 -6.77 5.24 -15.95
CA ARG A 159 -8.17 4.94 -15.59
C ARG A 159 -8.62 5.69 -14.34
N ALA A 160 -7.76 5.84 -13.34
CA ALA A 160 -8.07 6.57 -12.10
C ALA A 160 -8.15 8.08 -12.32
N VAL A 161 -7.26 8.65 -13.13
CA VAL A 161 -7.16 10.09 -13.39
C VAL A 161 -8.25 10.60 -14.34
N ASN A 162 -8.71 9.79 -15.30
CA ASN A 162 -9.69 10.22 -16.31
C ASN A 162 -11.01 10.77 -15.72
N ALA A 163 -11.35 10.44 -14.48
CA ALA A 163 -12.44 11.06 -13.74
C ALA A 163 -12.08 12.48 -13.28
N GLY A 164 -12.19 13.47 -14.18
CA GLY A 164 -11.99 14.89 -13.88
C GLY A 164 -10.67 15.51 -14.38
N ALA A 165 -9.82 14.73 -15.05
CA ALA A 165 -8.60 15.27 -15.65
C ALA A 165 -8.83 16.15 -16.89
N PRO A 166 -7.90 17.07 -17.20
CA PRO A 166 -7.93 17.86 -18.44
C PRO A 166 -7.99 16.99 -19.69
N ASP A 167 -8.62 17.50 -20.75
CA ASP A 167 -8.84 16.77 -22.00
C ASP A 167 -7.54 16.24 -22.63
N ALA A 168 -6.46 17.00 -22.55
CA ALA A 168 -5.15 16.57 -23.05
C ALA A 168 -4.67 15.28 -22.34
N TRP A 169 -4.88 15.19 -21.02
CA TRP A 169 -4.53 13.99 -20.25
C TRP A 169 -5.33 12.78 -20.71
N ARG A 170 -6.65 12.96 -20.85
CA ARG A 170 -7.55 11.88 -21.29
C ARG A 170 -7.15 11.37 -22.68
N ARG A 171 -6.91 12.26 -23.64
CA ARG A 171 -6.47 11.89 -25.00
C ARG A 171 -5.16 11.12 -25.01
N SER A 172 -4.13 11.59 -24.31
CA SER A 172 -2.84 10.87 -24.24
C SER A 172 -2.98 9.51 -23.57
N CYS A 173 -3.82 9.39 -22.53
CA CYS A 173 -4.14 8.12 -21.88
C CYS A 173 -4.93 7.15 -22.78
N ASP A 174 -5.86 7.66 -23.58
CA ASP A 174 -6.64 6.87 -24.53
C ASP A 174 -5.75 6.34 -25.66
N ALA A 175 -4.84 7.17 -26.18
CA ALA A 175 -3.85 6.78 -27.18
C ALA A 175 -2.91 5.68 -26.66
N LEU A 176 -2.36 5.81 -25.44
CA LEU A 176 -1.57 4.74 -24.81
C LEU A 176 -2.38 3.45 -24.62
N SER A 177 -3.63 3.58 -24.18
CA SER A 177 -4.52 2.43 -24.00
C SER A 177 -4.79 1.71 -25.33
N GLN A 178 -4.93 2.46 -26.42
CA GLN A 178 -5.08 1.92 -27.76
C GLN A 178 -3.80 1.24 -28.24
N ALA A 179 -2.63 1.88 -28.08
CA ALA A 179 -1.34 1.30 -28.41
C ALA A 179 -1.12 -0.04 -27.67
N TRP A 180 -1.43 -0.09 -26.37
CA TRP A 180 -1.35 -1.31 -25.57
C TRP A 180 -2.26 -2.44 -26.09
N ARG A 181 -3.51 -2.13 -26.47
CA ARG A 181 -4.45 -3.10 -27.04
C ARG A 181 -4.00 -3.62 -28.42
N ASN A 182 -3.31 -2.79 -29.18
CA ASN A 182 -2.83 -3.11 -30.53
C ASN A 182 -1.42 -3.73 -30.55
N LEU A 183 -0.86 -4.08 -29.40
CA LEU A 183 0.45 -4.72 -29.34
C LEU A 183 0.41 -6.10 -29.99
N PRO A 184 1.48 -6.49 -30.71
CA PRO A 184 1.61 -7.85 -31.18
C PRO A 184 1.59 -8.83 -30.00
N PRO A 185 0.92 -9.99 -30.15
CA PRO A 185 0.92 -11.00 -29.10
C PRO A 185 2.34 -11.54 -28.90
N VAL A 186 2.72 -11.77 -27.64
CA VAL A 186 3.94 -12.55 -27.35
C VAL A 186 3.57 -14.02 -27.56
N PRO A 187 4.26 -14.78 -28.44
CA PRO A 187 3.93 -16.18 -28.66
C PRO A 187 4.04 -16.97 -27.36
N ALA A 188 3.02 -17.74 -26.99
CA ALA A 188 2.95 -18.43 -25.69
C ALA A 188 4.11 -19.40 -25.43
N ARG A 189 4.73 -19.94 -26.49
CA ARG A 189 5.89 -20.85 -26.43
C ARG A 189 7.23 -20.15 -26.68
N ALA A 190 7.25 -18.82 -26.81
CA ALA A 190 8.50 -18.08 -27.03
C ALA A 190 9.39 -18.18 -25.79
N SER A 191 10.65 -18.54 -26.02
CA SER A 191 11.71 -18.57 -25.01
C SER A 191 12.99 -17.97 -25.57
N GLY A 192 13.97 -17.70 -24.70
CA GLY A 192 15.29 -17.21 -25.13
C GLY A 192 15.22 -15.95 -26.00
N ALA A 193 15.91 -15.98 -27.15
CA ALA A 193 16.03 -14.85 -28.06
C ALA A 193 14.67 -14.37 -28.62
N ARG A 194 13.81 -15.30 -29.04
CA ARG A 194 12.50 -14.97 -29.61
C ARG A 194 11.58 -14.24 -28.62
N LEU A 195 11.66 -14.61 -27.34
CA LEU A 195 10.93 -13.89 -26.29
C LEU A 195 11.47 -12.47 -26.08
N ARG A 196 12.81 -12.31 -26.12
CA ARG A 196 13.44 -10.98 -26.01
C ARG A 196 13.06 -10.07 -27.18
N GLU A 197 13.13 -10.57 -28.41
CA GLU A 197 12.74 -9.82 -29.62
C GLU A 197 11.27 -9.41 -29.57
N ALA A 198 10.37 -10.31 -29.17
CA ALA A 198 8.94 -9.99 -29.04
C ALA A 198 8.69 -8.91 -27.97
N ARG A 199 9.44 -8.91 -26.86
CA ARG A 199 9.37 -7.86 -25.83
C ARG A 199 9.92 -6.54 -26.35
N GLN A 200 11.09 -6.55 -26.98
CA GLN A 200 11.71 -5.35 -27.56
C GLN A 200 10.82 -4.68 -28.61
N LEU A 201 10.16 -5.45 -29.49
CA LEU A 201 9.20 -4.92 -30.46
C LEU A 201 8.00 -4.26 -29.77
N ARG A 202 7.50 -4.86 -28.69
CA ARG A 202 6.40 -4.27 -27.92
C ARG A 202 6.84 -3.00 -27.19
N ASP A 203 8.02 -3.03 -26.60
CA ASP A 203 8.60 -1.86 -25.92
C ASP A 203 8.83 -0.70 -26.90
N ALA A 204 9.32 -0.98 -28.11
CA ALA A 204 9.46 0.02 -29.17
C ALA A 204 8.12 0.70 -29.52
N ARG A 205 7.07 -0.10 -29.79
CA ARG A 205 5.73 0.45 -30.09
C ARG A 205 5.13 1.28 -28.95
N LEU A 206 5.42 0.91 -27.71
CA LEU A 206 4.97 1.66 -26.54
C LEU A 206 5.77 2.94 -26.34
N ARG A 207 7.08 2.92 -26.63
CA ARG A 207 7.91 4.14 -26.68
C ARG A 207 7.36 5.10 -27.73
N ASP A 208 7.12 4.65 -28.96
CA ASP A 208 6.55 5.48 -30.02
C ASP A 208 5.27 6.18 -29.53
N ALA A 209 4.34 5.43 -28.93
CA ALA A 209 3.10 5.99 -28.39
C ALA A 209 3.33 7.00 -27.24
N LEU A 210 4.33 6.78 -26.38
CA LEU A 210 4.71 7.75 -25.34
C LEU A 210 5.31 9.02 -25.96
N GLU A 211 6.18 8.89 -26.96
CA GLU A 211 6.86 10.00 -27.64
C GLU A 211 5.90 10.89 -28.43
N GLU A 212 4.91 10.27 -29.07
CA GLU A 212 3.86 10.93 -29.85
C GLU A 212 2.85 11.67 -28.99
N ASN A 213 2.60 11.20 -27.75
CA ASN A 213 1.48 11.70 -26.93
C ASN A 213 1.92 12.47 -25.68
N PHE A 214 3.20 12.42 -25.32
CA PHE A 214 3.76 13.09 -24.15
C PHE A 214 5.00 13.89 -24.50
N ILE A 215 5.34 14.81 -23.59
CA ILE A 215 6.55 15.62 -23.61
C ILE A 215 7.26 15.38 -22.28
N PRO A 216 8.55 14.99 -22.29
CA PRO A 216 9.31 14.87 -21.07
C PRO A 216 9.64 16.26 -20.53
N THR A 217 9.17 16.56 -19.32
CA THR A 217 9.43 17.81 -18.63
C THR A 217 10.35 17.54 -17.44
N PRO A 218 11.57 18.11 -17.41
CA PRO A 218 12.46 17.98 -16.27
C PRO A 218 11.80 18.48 -14.99
N VAL A 219 11.86 17.67 -13.93
CA VAL A 219 11.41 18.07 -12.59
C VAL A 219 12.57 18.63 -11.79
N GLY A 220 13.75 18.05 -11.96
CA GLY A 220 14.97 18.41 -11.24
C GLY A 220 15.79 17.21 -10.80
N GLU A 221 16.89 17.50 -10.12
CA GLU A 221 17.76 16.50 -9.50
C GLU A 221 17.37 16.31 -8.02
N GLY A 222 17.54 15.11 -7.50
CA GLY A 222 17.24 14.80 -6.12
C GLY A 222 17.68 13.39 -5.73
N LEU A 223 16.98 12.80 -4.76
CA LEU A 223 17.32 11.51 -4.18
C LEU A 223 16.21 10.49 -4.41
N LEU A 224 16.57 9.33 -4.96
CA LEU A 224 15.73 8.15 -5.00
C LEU A 224 16.04 7.24 -3.82
N THR A 225 15.02 6.93 -3.04
CA THR A 225 15.05 5.89 -2.00
C THR A 225 14.16 4.72 -2.40
N GLY A 226 14.12 3.66 -1.60
CA GLY A 226 13.18 2.56 -1.79
C GLY A 226 12.30 2.30 -0.57
N TYR A 227 11.05 1.90 -0.83
CA TYR A 227 10.10 1.42 0.17
C TYR A 227 9.48 0.08 -0.27
N TYR A 228 8.84 -0.62 0.66
CA TYR A 228 8.29 -1.95 0.42
C TYR A 228 7.11 -2.23 1.34
N GLU A 229 6.36 -3.30 1.07
CA GLU A 229 5.28 -3.77 1.95
C GLU A 229 5.83 -4.95 2.80
N PRO A 230 6.06 -4.77 4.12
CA PRO A 230 6.59 -5.81 4.99
C PRO A 230 5.63 -6.99 5.14
N VAL A 231 6.19 -8.15 5.47
CA VAL A 231 5.43 -9.37 5.78
C VAL A 231 5.74 -9.76 7.22
N LEU A 232 4.73 -9.72 8.09
CA LEU A 232 4.81 -10.05 9.51
C LEU A 232 3.98 -11.29 9.81
N ARG A 233 4.18 -11.86 11.01
CA ARG A 233 3.26 -12.85 11.58
C ARG A 233 2.37 -12.16 12.59
N GLY A 234 1.14 -12.64 12.73
CA GLY A 234 0.22 -12.07 13.70
C GLY A 234 -0.97 -12.95 14.03
N SER A 235 -1.76 -12.50 14.99
CA SER A 235 -2.98 -13.14 15.46
C SER A 235 -4.07 -12.08 15.65
N ARG A 236 -5.33 -12.47 15.40
CA ARG A 236 -6.49 -11.59 15.66
C ARG A 236 -6.76 -11.38 17.14
N ILE A 237 -6.21 -12.25 17.98
CA ILE A 237 -6.31 -12.17 19.44
C ILE A 237 -4.91 -12.06 20.04
N ARG A 238 -4.79 -11.32 21.13
CA ARG A 238 -3.56 -11.22 21.90
C ARG A 238 -3.25 -12.56 22.57
N VAL A 239 -2.17 -13.23 22.18
CA VAL A 239 -1.82 -14.57 22.68
C VAL A 239 -0.35 -14.90 22.42
N GLY A 240 0.30 -15.61 23.35
CA GLY A 240 1.68 -16.09 23.16
C GLY A 240 2.64 -14.94 22.80
N ASP A 241 3.35 -15.07 21.69
CA ASP A 241 4.28 -14.05 21.20
C ASP A 241 3.57 -12.83 20.57
N PHE A 242 2.29 -12.96 20.18
CA PHE A 242 1.51 -11.90 19.53
C PHE A 242 1.04 -10.86 20.53
N GLN A 243 1.94 -9.97 20.93
CA GLN A 243 1.76 -8.98 21.99
C GLN A 243 1.73 -7.54 21.50
N THR A 244 2.08 -7.27 20.24
CA THR A 244 2.14 -5.89 19.72
C THR A 244 0.91 -5.56 18.87
N PRO A 245 0.04 -4.62 19.26
CA PRO A 245 -1.16 -4.31 18.49
C PRO A 245 -0.88 -3.36 17.31
N LEU A 246 -1.57 -3.59 16.20
CA LEU A 246 -1.72 -2.63 15.09
C LEU A 246 -3.17 -2.13 15.08
N HIS A 247 -3.34 -0.81 15.18
CA HIS A 247 -4.63 -0.20 15.45
C HIS A 247 -5.33 0.37 14.21
N ALA A 248 -6.66 0.32 14.23
CA ALA A 248 -7.54 1.18 13.45
C ALA A 248 -7.51 2.62 14.01
N PRO A 249 -7.85 3.64 13.19
CA PRO A 249 -7.97 4.99 13.70
C PRO A 249 -9.13 5.07 14.71
N PRO A 250 -8.96 5.78 15.84
CA PRO A 250 -10.05 6.07 16.77
C PRO A 250 -11.21 6.84 16.10
N SER A 251 -12.42 6.75 16.65
CA SER A 251 -13.61 7.43 16.10
C SER A 251 -13.49 8.96 16.04
N GLU A 252 -12.72 9.54 16.95
CA GLU A 252 -12.43 10.96 17.06
C GLU A 252 -11.29 11.43 16.13
N HIS A 253 -10.60 10.49 15.45
CA HIS A 253 -9.58 10.85 14.46
C HIS A 253 -10.24 11.59 13.30
N VAL A 254 -9.82 12.82 13.09
CA VAL A 254 -10.24 13.67 11.97
C VAL A 254 -9.08 13.91 11.01
N GLN A 255 -9.45 14.10 9.75
CA GLN A 255 -8.54 14.50 8.68
C GLN A 255 -9.09 15.78 8.03
N LEU A 256 -8.32 16.86 8.03
CA LEU A 256 -8.69 18.15 7.43
C LEU A 256 -7.78 18.46 6.24
N GLY A 257 -8.30 19.14 5.20
CA GLY A 257 -7.50 19.58 4.05
C GLY A 257 -7.42 18.58 2.89
N GLN A 258 -8.55 17.96 2.53
CA GLN A 258 -8.63 17.26 1.24
C GLN A 258 -8.97 18.28 0.13
N GLY A 259 -8.03 18.56 -0.80
CA GLY A 259 -8.42 19.12 -2.10
C GLY A 259 -7.59 20.21 -2.77
N ASP A 260 -6.41 20.60 -2.27
CA ASP A 260 -5.66 21.75 -2.84
C ASP A 260 -4.14 21.52 -2.92
N GLY A 261 -3.69 20.26 -2.90
CA GLY A 261 -2.27 19.91 -2.86
C GLY A 261 -1.62 20.15 -1.49
N GLN A 262 -2.36 20.67 -0.51
CA GLN A 262 -1.91 20.67 0.88
C GLN A 262 -2.06 19.27 1.47
N ARG A 263 -1.14 18.94 2.39
CA ARG A 263 -1.24 17.67 3.09
C ARG A 263 -2.42 17.70 4.05
N PRO A 264 -3.13 16.58 4.18
CA PRO A 264 -4.13 16.47 5.20
C PRO A 264 -3.49 16.64 6.58
N LEU A 265 -4.10 17.50 7.40
CA LEU A 265 -3.81 17.60 8.81
C LEU A 265 -4.60 16.52 9.55
N HIS A 266 -3.97 15.89 10.52
CA HIS A 266 -4.54 14.79 11.28
C HIS A 266 -4.58 15.13 12.77
N GLY A 267 -5.55 14.59 13.48
CA GLY A 267 -5.69 14.79 14.93
C GLY A 267 -7.10 14.49 15.39
N GLN A 268 -7.54 15.22 16.40
CA GLN A 268 -8.89 15.21 16.96
C GLN A 268 -9.36 16.65 17.15
N MET A 269 -10.66 16.88 17.06
CA MET A 269 -11.23 18.20 17.37
C MET A 269 -11.45 18.34 18.87
N MET A 270 -10.81 19.32 19.48
CA MET A 270 -10.99 19.69 20.89
C MET A 270 -11.11 21.21 20.98
N ASP A 271 -12.21 21.69 21.58
CA ASP A 271 -12.52 23.12 21.73
C ASP A 271 -12.44 23.92 20.41
N GLY A 272 -12.94 23.31 19.33
CA GLY A 272 -12.93 23.91 17.98
C GLY A 272 -11.55 23.98 17.32
N LYS A 273 -10.52 23.40 17.93
CA LYS A 273 -9.15 23.34 17.39
C LYS A 273 -8.75 21.91 17.07
N LEU A 274 -7.97 21.75 16.01
CA LEU A 274 -7.33 20.47 15.71
C LEU A 274 -6.15 20.28 16.67
N GLN A 275 -6.20 19.21 17.46
CA GLN A 275 -5.13 18.80 18.35
C GLN A 275 -4.61 17.41 17.96
N PRO A 276 -3.31 17.12 18.10
CA PRO A 276 -2.81 15.77 17.89
C PRO A 276 -3.48 14.75 18.82
N LEU A 277 -3.59 13.52 18.34
CA LEU A 277 -3.91 12.34 19.16
C LEU A 277 -2.69 11.97 20.04
N PRO A 278 -2.85 11.03 21.00
CA PRO A 278 -1.73 10.54 21.81
C PRO A 278 -0.51 10.16 20.97
N ASP A 279 0.68 10.47 21.49
CA ASP A 279 1.92 10.11 20.82
C ASP A 279 2.19 8.60 20.86
N ARG A 280 3.21 8.17 20.11
CA ARG A 280 3.61 6.77 20.06
C ARG A 280 3.86 6.16 21.44
N ALA A 281 4.55 6.88 22.33
CA ALA A 281 4.91 6.37 23.65
C ALA A 281 3.65 6.14 24.49
N ALA A 282 2.73 7.09 24.50
CA ALA A 282 1.44 6.97 25.16
C ALA A 282 0.62 5.80 24.59
N ILE A 283 0.56 5.65 23.26
CA ILE A 283 -0.15 4.53 22.61
C ILE A 283 0.47 3.18 22.97
N GLN A 284 1.80 3.08 22.97
CA GLN A 284 2.52 1.86 23.35
C GLN A 284 2.36 1.52 24.84
N ASN A 285 2.09 2.52 25.68
CA ASN A 285 1.78 2.38 27.10
C ASN A 285 0.27 2.25 27.39
N GLY A 286 -0.54 1.97 26.37
CA GLY A 286 -1.95 1.60 26.55
C GLY A 286 -2.96 2.74 26.46
N ALA A 287 -2.60 3.91 25.91
CA ALA A 287 -3.54 5.02 25.73
C ALA A 287 -4.76 4.68 24.83
N LEU A 288 -4.72 3.56 24.10
CA LEU A 288 -5.82 3.06 23.27
C LEU A 288 -6.43 1.74 23.78
N ASP A 289 -5.96 1.22 24.92
CA ASP A 289 -6.37 -0.09 25.42
C ASP A 289 -7.86 -0.09 25.82
N GLY A 290 -8.52 -1.23 25.59
CA GLY A 290 -9.94 -1.41 25.93
C GLY A 290 -10.91 -0.70 24.99
N ARG A 291 -10.41 -0.05 23.93
CA ARG A 291 -11.24 0.67 22.94
C ARG A 291 -11.67 -0.19 21.75
N GLY A 292 -11.18 -1.43 21.65
CA GLY A 292 -11.51 -2.35 20.55
C GLY A 292 -11.00 -1.88 19.18
N LEU A 293 -9.84 -1.21 19.17
CA LEU A 293 -9.23 -0.65 17.96
C LEU A 293 -8.18 -1.58 17.33
N GLU A 294 -7.85 -2.69 17.99
CA GLU A 294 -6.80 -3.61 17.58
C GLU A 294 -7.26 -4.44 16.37
N LEU A 295 -6.60 -4.26 15.22
CA LEU A 295 -6.89 -5.02 14.01
C LEU A 295 -6.22 -6.39 14.03
N VAL A 296 -5.00 -6.43 14.58
CA VAL A 296 -4.16 -7.62 14.68
C VAL A 296 -3.05 -7.38 15.70
N TRP A 297 -2.60 -8.44 16.34
CA TRP A 297 -1.44 -8.47 17.23
C TRP A 297 -0.28 -9.17 16.53
N VAL A 298 0.88 -8.52 16.42
CA VAL A 298 2.08 -9.06 15.77
C VAL A 298 3.13 -9.47 16.81
N ASP A 299 4.05 -10.34 16.39
CA ASP A 299 5.06 -10.97 17.25
C ASP A 299 6.31 -10.12 17.48
N ASP A 300 6.52 -9.07 16.67
CA ASP A 300 7.72 -8.23 16.76
C ASP A 300 7.36 -6.72 16.77
N PRO A 301 7.64 -5.99 17.85
CA PRO A 301 7.39 -4.55 17.93
C PRO A 301 8.28 -3.71 17.02
N VAL A 302 9.48 -4.17 16.68
CA VAL A 302 10.37 -3.52 15.72
C VAL A 302 9.80 -3.63 14.32
N GLU A 303 9.35 -4.82 13.91
CA GLU A 303 8.67 -4.98 12.62
C GLU A 303 7.38 -4.18 12.54
N ALA A 304 6.60 -4.11 13.64
CA ALA A 304 5.42 -3.26 13.72
C ALA A 304 5.76 -1.77 13.48
N PHE A 305 6.86 -1.29 14.08
CA PHE A 305 7.36 0.07 13.89
C PHE A 305 7.79 0.33 12.44
N PHE A 306 8.54 -0.59 11.82
CA PHE A 306 8.94 -0.46 10.42
C PHE A 306 7.73 -0.52 9.48
N LEU A 307 6.74 -1.38 9.74
CA LEU A 307 5.48 -1.42 8.99
C LEU A 307 4.76 -0.06 9.02
N GLN A 308 4.75 0.62 10.16
CA GLN A 308 4.22 1.98 10.27
C GLN A 308 5.00 2.99 9.44
N ILE A 309 6.32 2.90 9.37
CA ILE A 309 7.12 3.76 8.48
C ILE A 309 6.78 3.49 7.00
N GLN A 310 6.57 2.22 6.62
CA GLN A 310 6.20 1.85 5.26
C GLN A 310 4.75 2.19 4.90
N GLY A 311 3.86 2.34 5.90
CA GLY A 311 2.46 2.71 5.72
C GLY A 311 1.52 1.57 5.26
N SER A 312 2.05 0.39 4.97
CA SER A 312 1.27 -0.79 4.59
C SER A 312 2.02 -2.07 4.95
N GLY A 313 1.31 -3.19 5.03
CA GLY A 313 1.94 -4.48 5.34
C GLY A 313 1.02 -5.67 5.13
N ARG A 314 1.62 -6.86 5.17
CA ARG A 314 0.93 -8.15 5.11
C ARG A 314 1.16 -8.87 6.42
N VAL A 315 0.10 -9.44 7.00
CA VAL A 315 0.19 -10.22 8.22
C VAL A 315 -0.29 -11.63 7.96
N VAL A 316 0.62 -12.59 8.12
CA VAL A 316 0.34 -14.03 8.01
C VAL A 316 -0.27 -14.48 9.34
N LEU A 317 -1.51 -14.96 9.28
CA LEU A 317 -2.24 -15.48 10.43
C LEU A 317 -1.90 -16.96 10.68
N PRO A 318 -2.22 -17.52 11.87
CA PRO A 318 -1.88 -18.90 12.20
C PRO A 318 -2.59 -19.93 11.30
N ASP A 319 -3.74 -19.57 10.72
CA ASP A 319 -4.46 -20.40 9.75
C ASP A 319 -3.92 -20.30 8.31
N GLY A 320 -2.79 -19.61 8.12
CA GLY A 320 -2.15 -19.38 6.83
C GLY A 320 -2.79 -18.28 5.98
N LYS A 321 -3.88 -17.67 6.44
CA LYS A 321 -4.50 -16.54 5.71
C LYS A 321 -3.66 -15.28 5.82
N MET A 322 -3.81 -14.43 4.82
CA MET A 322 -3.12 -13.15 4.72
C MET A 322 -4.07 -12.00 5.06
N LEU A 323 -3.77 -11.23 6.09
CA LEU A 323 -4.39 -9.94 6.35
C LEU A 323 -3.59 -8.85 5.64
N ARG A 324 -4.25 -8.01 4.82
CA ARG A 324 -3.61 -6.88 4.13
C ARG A 324 -3.93 -5.60 4.88
N LEU A 325 -2.92 -4.91 5.37
CA LEU A 325 -3.05 -3.64 6.08
C LEU A 325 -2.63 -2.49 5.17
N GLY A 326 -3.44 -1.44 5.14
CA GLY A 326 -3.12 -0.18 4.47
C GLY A 326 -3.30 1.01 5.39
N TYR A 327 -2.56 2.09 5.13
CA TYR A 327 -2.64 3.35 5.84
C TYR A 327 -4.07 3.87 5.93
N ALA A 328 -4.56 4.16 7.13
CA ALA A 328 -5.88 4.75 7.38
C ALA A 328 -5.85 6.12 8.07
N GLY A 329 -4.68 6.54 8.56
CA GLY A 329 -4.51 7.82 9.23
C GLY A 329 -3.25 7.85 10.06
N GLN A 330 -3.02 8.96 10.73
CA GLN A 330 -1.91 9.14 11.66
C GLN A 330 -2.35 9.98 12.86
N ASN A 331 -1.60 9.96 13.94
CA ASN A 331 -1.96 10.69 15.17
C ASN A 331 -1.74 12.22 15.11
N GLY A 332 -1.28 12.78 14.00
CA GLY A 332 -1.03 14.22 13.87
C GLY A 332 0.27 14.71 14.53
N GLN A 333 1.04 13.82 15.15
CA GLN A 333 2.34 14.14 15.73
C GLN A 333 3.43 14.20 14.63
N PRO A 334 4.47 15.03 14.79
CA PRO A 334 5.54 15.14 13.82
C PRO A 334 6.37 13.86 13.74
N TYR A 335 6.78 13.48 12.53
CA TYR A 335 7.75 12.41 12.36
C TYR A 335 9.14 12.84 12.81
N ARG A 336 9.83 11.98 13.58
CA ARG A 336 11.25 12.14 13.92
C ARG A 336 12.04 10.90 13.49
N SER A 337 13.19 11.11 12.87
CA SER A 337 14.04 10.02 12.36
C SER A 337 14.89 9.43 13.48
N ILE A 338 14.57 8.19 13.88
CA ILE A 338 15.38 7.44 14.86
C ILE A 338 16.78 7.11 14.34
N GLY A 339 16.95 6.99 13.02
CA GLY A 339 18.28 6.83 12.42
C GLY A 339 19.13 8.09 12.62
N ARG A 340 18.52 9.28 12.54
CA ARG A 340 19.22 10.52 12.85
C ARG A 340 19.60 10.60 14.32
N SER A 341 18.70 10.21 15.23
CA SER A 341 19.02 10.13 16.67
C SER A 341 20.22 9.24 16.96
N LEU A 342 20.32 8.07 16.31
CA LEU A 342 21.46 7.16 16.48
C LEU A 342 22.77 7.75 15.94
N ILE A 343 22.71 8.51 14.84
CA ILE A 343 23.88 9.24 14.32
C ILE A 343 24.32 10.31 15.32
N ASP A 344 23.39 11.13 15.79
CA ASP A 344 23.69 12.26 16.67
C ASP A 344 24.28 11.81 18.03
N ARG A 345 23.98 10.58 18.46
CA ARG A 345 24.58 9.95 19.65
C ARG A 345 25.93 9.28 19.41
N GLY A 346 26.35 9.12 18.15
CA GLY A 346 27.52 8.33 17.77
C GLY A 346 27.32 6.81 17.89
N ASP A 347 26.08 6.34 18.05
CA ASP A 347 25.77 4.91 18.15
C ASP A 347 25.98 4.18 16.80
N VAL A 348 25.75 4.89 15.69
CA VAL A 348 25.92 4.38 14.32
C VAL A 348 26.48 5.51 13.45
N ALA A 349 27.57 5.24 12.72
CA ALA A 349 28.16 6.22 11.82
C ALA A 349 27.22 6.57 10.64
N PRO A 350 27.17 7.83 10.18
CA PRO A 350 26.30 8.27 9.08
C PRO A 350 26.39 7.42 7.82
N GLU A 351 27.60 7.06 7.41
CA GLU A 351 27.91 6.27 6.21
C GLU A 351 27.41 4.82 6.31
N ASN A 352 27.22 4.32 7.53
CA ASN A 352 26.73 2.96 7.80
C ASN A 352 25.23 2.93 8.11
N MET A 353 24.57 4.09 8.14
CA MET A 353 23.17 4.20 8.53
C MET A 353 22.24 3.59 7.47
N SER A 354 21.47 2.59 7.90
CA SER A 354 20.48 1.87 7.09
C SER A 354 19.38 1.30 7.99
N ALA A 355 18.26 0.88 7.40
CA ALA A 355 17.21 0.18 8.15
C ALA A 355 17.77 -1.06 8.87
N ASP A 356 18.65 -1.81 8.21
CA ASP A 356 19.31 -2.97 8.82
C ASP A 356 20.28 -2.60 9.94
N ALA A 357 20.99 -1.46 9.84
CA ALA A 357 21.82 -0.97 10.95
C ALA A 357 20.97 -0.62 12.18
N ILE A 358 19.82 0.01 11.98
CA ILE A 358 18.86 0.31 13.06
C ILE A 358 18.35 -0.99 13.69
N ARG A 359 17.92 -1.97 12.88
CA ARG A 359 17.48 -3.28 13.35
C ARG A 359 18.56 -3.98 14.17
N ARG A 360 19.79 -4.04 13.66
CA ARG A 360 20.94 -4.62 14.38
C ARG A 360 21.20 -3.92 15.70
N TRP A 361 21.10 -2.59 15.74
CA TRP A 361 21.25 -1.83 16.97
C TRP A 361 20.16 -2.20 17.99
N MET A 362 18.89 -2.23 17.57
CA MET A 362 17.75 -2.60 18.43
C MET A 362 17.89 -4.02 19.00
N THR A 363 18.25 -4.99 18.16
CA THR A 363 18.51 -6.37 18.60
C THR A 363 19.63 -6.44 19.64
N LYS A 364 20.66 -5.59 19.52
CA LYS A 364 21.81 -5.58 20.42
C LYS A 364 21.50 -4.97 21.80
N VAL A 365 20.66 -3.94 21.86
CA VAL A 365 20.46 -3.15 23.11
C VAL A 365 19.35 -3.66 24.02
N GLY A 366 18.51 -4.58 23.54
CA GLY A 366 17.40 -5.16 24.29
C GLY A 366 16.11 -4.32 24.24
N TYR A 367 15.06 -4.82 24.90
CA TYR A 367 13.68 -4.32 24.79
C TYR A 367 13.53 -2.86 25.23
N ASP A 368 13.96 -2.51 26.46
CA ASP A 368 13.71 -1.18 27.04
C ASP A 368 14.36 -0.05 26.22
N ARG A 369 15.62 -0.25 25.80
CA ARG A 369 16.33 0.73 24.96
C ARG A 369 15.76 0.81 23.54
N THR A 370 15.26 -0.30 23.02
CA THR A 370 14.56 -0.33 21.73
C THR A 370 13.24 0.43 21.81
N ALA A 371 12.45 0.21 22.86
CA ALA A 371 11.22 0.94 23.11
C ALA A 371 11.47 2.45 23.27
N ALA A 372 12.49 2.82 24.06
CA ALA A 372 12.91 4.21 24.23
C ALA A 372 13.31 4.86 22.90
N LEU A 373 14.09 4.18 22.06
CA LEU A 373 14.46 4.70 20.74
C LEU A 373 13.23 4.89 19.84
N MET A 374 12.33 3.90 19.78
CA MET A 374 11.12 4.01 18.97
C MET A 374 10.24 5.17 19.44
N ALA A 375 10.11 5.38 20.74
CA ALA A 375 9.33 6.46 21.35
C ALA A 375 9.81 7.88 20.97
N GLU A 376 11.06 8.04 20.55
CA GLU A 376 11.57 9.32 20.04
C GLU A 376 10.87 9.80 18.77
N ASN A 377 10.22 8.89 18.04
CA ASN A 377 9.31 9.23 16.95
C ASN A 377 7.86 9.28 17.46
N PRO A 378 7.32 10.46 17.81
CA PRO A 378 5.98 10.55 18.39
C PRO A 378 4.87 10.26 17.38
N SER A 379 5.17 10.28 16.08
CA SER A 379 4.24 9.91 15.01
C SER A 379 3.82 8.44 15.12
N TYR A 380 2.51 8.16 15.02
CA TYR A 380 1.93 6.83 15.02
C TYR A 380 0.96 6.68 13.85
N ILE A 381 1.04 5.55 13.13
CA ILE A 381 0.23 5.27 11.95
C ILE A 381 -0.89 4.28 12.30
N PHE A 382 -2.11 4.63 11.89
CA PHE A 382 -3.30 3.79 11.98
C PHE A 382 -3.56 3.10 10.65
N PHE A 383 -4.17 1.91 10.71
CA PHE A 383 -4.40 1.07 9.55
C PHE A 383 -5.87 0.76 9.32
N ARG A 384 -6.15 0.23 8.14
CA ARG A 384 -7.39 -0.45 7.80
C ARG A 384 -7.05 -1.79 7.17
N VAL A 385 -7.97 -2.74 7.26
CA VAL A 385 -7.88 -3.99 6.51
C VAL A 385 -8.33 -3.72 5.07
N ASN A 386 -7.43 -3.94 4.12
CA ASN A 386 -7.76 -3.91 2.70
C ASN A 386 -8.39 -5.25 2.30
N GLN A 387 -9.58 -5.20 1.70
CA GLN A 387 -10.28 -6.37 1.19
C GLN A 387 -10.17 -6.47 -0.34
N GLY A 388 -10.38 -7.67 -0.89
CA GLY A 388 -10.47 -7.87 -2.35
C GLY A 388 -9.16 -7.74 -3.12
N LEU A 389 -8.01 -7.57 -2.45
CA LEU A 389 -6.71 -7.57 -3.10
C LEU A 389 -6.26 -9.00 -3.40
N ARG A 390 -5.81 -9.23 -4.63
CA ARG A 390 -5.19 -10.50 -4.99
C ARG A 390 -3.82 -10.65 -4.32
N PRO A 391 -3.32 -11.88 -4.13
CA PRO A 391 -2.00 -12.12 -3.54
C PRO A 391 -0.84 -11.45 -4.30
N ASP A 392 -0.95 -11.37 -5.63
CA ASP A 392 0.05 -10.80 -6.55
C ASP A 392 -0.02 -9.28 -6.70
N GLN A 393 -0.90 -8.59 -5.97
CA GLN A 393 -1.03 -7.13 -6.02
C GLN A 393 -0.35 -6.45 -4.84
N GLY A 394 0.35 -5.34 -5.11
CA GLY A 394 0.86 -4.45 -4.06
C GLY A 394 -0.25 -3.77 -3.26
N PRO A 395 0.10 -2.99 -2.22
CA PRO A 395 -0.88 -2.25 -1.45
C PRO A 395 -1.46 -1.10 -2.29
N PRO A 396 -2.66 -0.59 -1.99
CA PRO A 396 -3.19 0.59 -2.66
C PRO A 396 -2.36 1.81 -2.26
N GLY A 397 -1.85 2.57 -3.24
CA GLY A 397 -1.17 3.84 -2.99
C GLY A 397 -2.14 4.99 -2.68
N ALA A 398 -1.62 6.22 -2.64
CA ALA A 398 -2.41 7.44 -2.45
C ALA A 398 -3.60 7.59 -3.42
N MET A 399 -3.49 7.04 -4.63
CA MET A 399 -4.57 7.04 -5.63
C MET A 399 -5.61 5.92 -5.45
N GLY A 400 -5.47 5.07 -4.44
CA GLY A 400 -6.35 3.92 -4.20
C GLY A 400 -6.14 2.75 -5.18
N ILE A 401 -5.17 2.84 -6.09
CA ILE A 401 -4.81 1.77 -7.02
C ILE A 401 -3.64 0.93 -6.49
N PRO A 402 -3.63 -0.40 -6.72
CA PRO A 402 -2.54 -1.25 -6.29
C PRO A 402 -1.20 -0.87 -6.92
N LEU A 403 -0.17 -0.76 -6.09
CA LEU A 403 1.19 -0.46 -6.52
C LEU A 403 1.84 -1.66 -7.21
N THR A 404 2.66 -1.37 -8.21
CA THR A 404 3.40 -2.32 -9.02
C THR A 404 4.87 -2.29 -8.62
N PRO A 405 5.45 -3.43 -8.18
CA PRO A 405 6.86 -3.49 -7.82
C PRO A 405 7.76 -2.96 -8.93
N GLU A 406 8.77 -2.17 -8.55
CA GLU A 406 9.78 -1.57 -9.42
C GLU A 406 9.24 -0.55 -10.45
N ARG A 407 7.92 -0.34 -10.52
CA ARG A 407 7.22 0.49 -11.53
C ARG A 407 6.24 1.51 -10.94
N SER A 408 6.05 1.53 -9.62
CA SER A 408 5.34 2.59 -8.90
C SER A 408 6.30 3.40 -8.04
N ILE A 409 6.08 4.71 -7.98
CA ILE A 409 6.90 5.65 -7.21
C ILE A 409 6.03 6.54 -6.33
N ALA A 410 6.49 6.80 -5.11
CA ALA A 410 5.97 7.87 -4.27
C ALA A 410 6.69 9.18 -4.61
N VAL A 411 5.94 10.26 -4.77
CA VAL A 411 6.44 11.59 -5.17
C VAL A 411 5.89 12.70 -4.29
N ASP A 412 6.41 13.92 -4.46
CA ASP A 412 5.79 15.13 -3.91
C ASP A 412 4.69 15.65 -4.86
N PRO A 413 3.39 15.57 -4.48
CA PRO A 413 2.28 15.92 -5.37
C PRO A 413 2.20 17.39 -5.74
N SER A 414 2.87 18.27 -4.98
CA SER A 414 2.98 19.70 -5.32
C SER A 414 3.93 19.97 -6.48
N VAL A 415 4.71 18.97 -6.90
CA VAL A 415 5.69 19.08 -7.99
C VAL A 415 5.39 18.09 -9.12
N VAL A 416 5.04 16.85 -8.77
CA VAL A 416 4.72 15.79 -9.72
C VAL A 416 3.26 15.39 -9.58
N PRO A 417 2.42 15.60 -10.60
CA PRO A 417 1.02 15.20 -10.55
C PRO A 417 0.87 13.69 -10.29
N LEU A 418 0.01 13.32 -9.34
CA LEU A 418 -0.33 11.92 -9.14
C LEU A 418 -0.99 11.35 -10.40
N GLY A 419 -0.60 10.13 -10.74
CA GLY A 419 -0.97 9.39 -11.93
C GLY A 419 -0.04 9.62 -13.12
N ALA A 420 0.87 10.60 -13.05
CA ALA A 420 1.79 10.87 -14.14
C ALA A 420 2.79 9.73 -14.38
N PRO A 421 3.12 9.41 -15.64
CA PRO A 421 4.31 8.65 -15.96
C PRO A 421 5.55 9.52 -15.67
N VAL A 422 6.56 8.92 -15.05
CA VAL A 422 7.81 9.58 -14.66
C VAL A 422 8.97 8.72 -15.11
N PHE A 423 9.92 9.31 -15.83
CA PHE A 423 11.20 8.66 -16.10
C PHE A 423 12.20 9.06 -15.03
N VAL A 424 12.89 8.08 -14.45
CA VAL A 424 13.90 8.28 -13.40
C VAL A 424 15.23 7.75 -13.89
N ALA A 425 16.28 8.58 -13.81
CA ALA A 425 17.64 8.20 -14.19
C ALA A 425 18.69 8.64 -13.16
N GLY A 426 19.53 7.72 -12.72
CA GLY A 426 20.67 7.98 -11.83
C GLY A 426 21.27 6.67 -11.30
N GLY A 427 22.59 6.65 -11.11
CA GLY A 427 23.32 5.41 -10.82
C GLY A 427 23.00 4.31 -11.84
N ASN A 428 22.45 3.19 -11.36
CA ASN A 428 22.01 2.06 -12.19
C ASN A 428 20.50 2.06 -12.50
N ILE A 429 19.76 3.07 -12.05
CA ILE A 429 18.32 3.20 -12.30
C ILE A 429 18.11 4.02 -13.58
N ARG A 430 17.41 3.44 -14.56
CA ARG A 430 16.98 4.07 -15.82
C ARG A 430 15.63 3.46 -16.19
N ARG A 431 14.52 4.03 -15.74
CA ARG A 431 13.21 3.39 -15.90
C ARG A 431 12.04 4.35 -15.86
N LEU A 432 11.02 4.01 -16.64
CA LEU A 432 9.67 4.56 -16.54
C LEU A 432 8.95 3.93 -15.35
N VAL A 433 8.33 4.80 -14.55
CA VAL A 433 7.51 4.47 -13.38
C VAL A 433 6.23 5.31 -13.40
N ALA A 434 5.23 4.92 -12.61
CA ALA A 434 4.00 5.67 -12.43
C ALA A 434 3.96 6.32 -11.03
N ALA A 435 3.72 7.62 -10.97
CA ALA A 435 3.55 8.38 -9.73
C ALA A 435 2.22 8.03 -9.06
N GLN A 436 2.15 6.95 -8.29
CA GLN A 436 0.89 6.40 -7.77
C GLN A 436 0.72 6.58 -6.27
N ASP A 437 1.72 7.15 -5.63
CA ASP A 437 1.80 7.24 -4.18
C ASP A 437 2.44 8.55 -3.72
N THR A 438 2.37 8.80 -2.43
CA THR A 438 3.08 9.90 -1.77
C THR A 438 3.51 9.48 -0.37
N GLY A 439 4.49 10.18 0.20
CA GLY A 439 5.00 9.85 1.53
C GLY A 439 5.45 11.08 2.30
N GLY A 440 5.30 11.03 3.63
CA GLY A 440 5.64 12.10 4.58
C GLY A 440 7.01 12.76 4.33
N ALA A 441 8.02 11.95 4.05
CA ALA A 441 9.41 12.38 3.85
C ALA A 441 9.79 12.63 2.37
N ILE A 442 8.85 12.49 1.43
CA ILE A 442 9.11 12.62 0.00
C ILE A 442 8.73 14.03 -0.43
N ARG A 443 9.73 14.92 -0.43
CA ARG A 443 9.57 16.37 -0.62
C ARG A 443 10.54 16.97 -1.63
N GLY A 444 10.03 17.91 -2.42
CA GLY A 444 10.79 18.70 -3.38
C GLY A 444 10.97 18.04 -4.75
N PRO A 445 11.55 18.78 -5.71
CA PRO A 445 11.84 18.27 -7.04
C PRO A 445 12.86 17.13 -7.00
N GLY A 446 12.75 16.17 -7.93
CA GLY A 446 13.69 15.05 -8.07
C GLY A 446 13.74 14.07 -6.89
N ARG A 447 12.88 14.24 -5.87
CA ARG A 447 12.77 13.34 -4.71
C ARG A 447 11.68 12.30 -4.97
N GLY A 448 12.02 11.02 -4.82
CA GLY A 448 11.02 9.95 -4.89
C GLY A 448 11.40 8.68 -4.14
N ASP A 449 10.41 7.85 -3.88
CA ASP A 449 10.57 6.56 -3.22
C ASP A 449 10.06 5.44 -4.13
N LEU A 450 10.94 4.55 -4.57
CA LEU A 450 10.59 3.48 -5.49
C LEU A 450 9.98 2.31 -4.72
N PHE A 451 8.78 1.88 -5.10
CA PHE A 451 8.15 0.69 -4.51
C PHE A 451 8.88 -0.57 -4.95
N ARG A 452 9.52 -1.30 -4.04
CA ARG A 452 10.36 -2.48 -4.34
C ARG A 452 9.61 -3.81 -4.28
N GLY A 453 8.32 -3.77 -3.96
CA GLY A 453 7.46 -4.95 -3.78
C GLY A 453 7.23 -5.27 -2.31
N TRP A 454 7.11 -6.56 -1.98
CA TRP A 454 6.80 -7.01 -0.62
C TRP A 454 7.74 -8.12 -0.15
N GLY A 455 7.79 -8.27 1.18
CA GLY A 455 8.58 -9.30 1.85
C GLY A 455 10.07 -8.98 2.00
N PRO A 456 10.85 -9.91 2.58
CA PRO A 456 12.21 -9.64 3.04
C PRO A 456 13.17 -9.19 1.93
N GLU A 457 13.10 -9.80 0.76
CA GLU A 457 13.97 -9.44 -0.37
C GLU A 457 13.65 -8.06 -0.94
N ALA A 458 12.37 -7.67 -0.97
CA ALA A 458 11.99 -6.30 -1.31
C ALA A 458 12.49 -5.31 -0.26
N GLY A 459 12.42 -5.68 1.03
CA GLY A 459 12.95 -4.88 2.14
C GLY A 459 14.45 -4.63 2.04
N LYS A 460 15.25 -5.66 1.77
CA LYS A 460 16.70 -5.53 1.54
C LYS A 460 17.01 -4.60 0.37
N ARG A 461 16.32 -4.80 -0.76
CA ARG A 461 16.47 -3.94 -1.94
C ARG A 461 16.09 -2.49 -1.64
N ALA A 462 15.00 -2.27 -0.89
CA ALA A 462 14.52 -0.95 -0.49
C ALA A 462 15.52 -0.24 0.42
N GLY A 463 15.98 -0.90 1.48
CA GLY A 463 16.92 -0.34 2.45
C GLY A 463 18.28 0.05 1.87
N ASN A 464 18.69 -0.59 0.77
CA ASN A 464 19.94 -0.30 0.07
C ASN A 464 19.81 0.73 -1.05
N LEU A 465 18.59 1.16 -1.40
CA LEU A 465 18.38 2.14 -2.46
C LEU A 465 18.56 3.55 -1.92
N ARG A 466 19.64 4.20 -2.33
CA ARG A 466 19.92 5.60 -2.04
C ARG A 466 20.76 6.18 -3.19
N GLU A 467 20.09 6.65 -4.22
CA GLU A 467 20.74 7.06 -5.47
C GLU A 467 20.40 8.52 -5.78
N PRO A 468 21.40 9.38 -6.05
CA PRO A 468 21.17 10.65 -6.72
C PRO A 468 20.55 10.39 -8.09
N VAL A 469 19.42 11.04 -8.39
CA VAL A 469 18.69 10.86 -9.65
C VAL A 469 18.22 12.18 -10.22
N ARG A 470 17.91 12.15 -11.52
CA ARG A 470 17.09 13.14 -12.21
C ARG A 470 15.75 12.52 -12.57
N MET A 471 14.70 13.33 -12.52
CA MET A 471 13.34 12.93 -12.88
C MET A 471 12.77 13.78 -13.99
N TRP A 472 12.05 13.15 -14.91
CA TRP A 472 11.26 13.78 -15.95
C TRP A 472 9.83 13.30 -15.84
N VAL A 473 8.89 14.23 -15.73
CA VAL A 473 7.46 13.91 -15.81
C VAL A 473 7.07 13.91 -17.27
N LEU A 474 6.39 12.86 -17.72
CA LEU A 474 5.82 12.81 -19.06
C LEU A 474 4.48 13.54 -19.01
N MET A 475 4.49 14.81 -19.43
CA MET A 475 3.29 15.64 -19.49
C MET A 475 2.56 15.38 -20.81
N PRO A 476 1.21 15.33 -20.82
CA PRO A 476 0.47 15.13 -22.05
C PRO A 476 0.76 16.28 -23.01
N ARG A 477 0.88 15.96 -24.30
CA ARG A 477 0.92 17.00 -25.33
C ARG A 477 -0.39 17.78 -25.30
N ALA A 478 -0.29 19.06 -24.97
CA ALA A 478 -1.33 20.00 -25.31
C ALA A 478 -1.32 20.14 -26.84
N ASN A 479 -2.11 19.32 -27.54
CA ASN A 479 -2.32 19.57 -28.96
C ASN A 479 -2.97 20.95 -29.08
N ALA A 480 -2.17 21.95 -29.42
CA ALA A 480 -2.66 23.19 -29.99
C ALA A 480 -3.29 22.85 -31.34
N LEU A 481 -4.46 23.44 -31.58
CA LEU A 481 -5.20 23.51 -32.84
C LEU A 481 -6.03 22.27 -33.22
N VAL A 482 -7.31 22.29 -32.79
CA VAL A 482 -8.38 22.16 -33.78
C VAL A 482 -8.59 23.59 -34.27
N ALA A 483 -8.00 23.93 -35.42
CA ALA A 483 -8.51 25.04 -36.21
C ALA A 483 -9.91 24.58 -36.64
N ASP A 484 -10.95 25.11 -35.98
CA ASP A 484 -12.30 24.96 -36.49
C ASP A 484 -12.39 25.84 -37.74
N GLY A 485 -12.17 25.18 -38.88
CA GLY A 485 -12.51 25.72 -40.17
C GLY A 485 -14.02 25.72 -40.31
N SER A 486 -14.67 26.79 -39.89
CA SER A 486 -16.02 27.13 -40.32
C SER A 486 -15.95 28.29 -41.29
N ARG A 487 -16.32 27.99 -42.54
CA ARG A 487 -16.68 28.94 -43.60
C ARG A 487 -17.79 29.89 -43.18
#